data_AF-A0AAW6TWQ3-F1
#
_entry.id   AF-A0AAW6TWQ3-F1
#
_cell.length_a   1.000
_cell.length_b   1.000
_cell.length_c   1.000
_cell.angle_alpha   90.00
_cell.angle_beta   90.00
_cell.angle_gamma   90.00
#
_symmetry.space_group_name_H-M   'P 1'
#
loop_
_entity.id
_entity.type
_entity.pdbx_description
1 polymer ?
#
loop_
_entity_poly.entity_id
_entity_poly.type
_entity_poly.pdbx_seq_one_letter_code
_entity_poly.pdbx_strand_id
1 'polypeptide(L)'
;MTTYHVTKQFGWTGPVSERVARLARMFGLTLDRIAEAGPVHQCEVRIEPGDIVAITGPSGSGKSVLLREIEQRTPEAERINLDEIELPDDRTVIDCFDDNLVASLQLLTAAGMGAVYAMLTRPSVLSDGQKLRFRLARALASGRPFVFADEFCSNLDRITAVTTAFNAARFARRAGATLIVATSRDDILMDLAPDAIVTKDFTSPAQVVYRTARRS
;
A
#
# COMPACT_ATOMS: atom_id res chain seq x y z
N MET A 1 15.30 -13.33 -4.17
CA MET A 1 14.58 -13.59 -2.92
C MET A 1 15.23 -12.79 -1.80
N THR A 2 14.48 -11.88 -1.18
CA THR A 2 14.97 -10.99 -0.10
C THR A 2 14.09 -11.19 1.13
N THR A 3 14.71 -11.37 2.30
CA THR A 3 13.99 -11.47 3.59
C THR A 3 13.96 -10.11 4.28
N TYR A 4 12.77 -9.61 4.55
CA TYR A 4 12.53 -8.36 5.28
C TYR A 4 12.19 -8.68 6.74
N HIS A 5 13.10 -8.35 7.65
CA HIS A 5 12.87 -8.39 9.10
C HIS A 5 12.46 -7.01 9.61
N VAL A 6 11.17 -6.73 9.64
CA VAL A 6 10.63 -5.46 10.15
C VAL A 6 10.43 -5.56 11.65
N THR A 7 11.06 -4.67 12.41
CA THR A 7 10.80 -4.47 13.83
C THR A 7 10.74 -2.98 14.11
N LYS A 8 9.55 -2.48 14.47
CA LYS A 8 9.33 -1.08 14.83
C LYS A 8 8.61 -1.00 16.17
N GLN A 9 9.23 -0.35 17.14
CA GLN A 9 8.63 -0.07 18.45
C GLN A 9 8.42 1.43 18.60
N PHE A 10 7.21 1.84 18.96
CA PHE A 10 6.91 3.23 19.27
C PHE A 10 7.01 3.48 20.77
N GLY A 11 8.24 3.65 21.28
CA GLY A 11 8.44 4.08 22.66
C GLY A 11 7.83 5.46 22.90
N TRP A 12 7.26 5.68 24.09
CA TRP A 12 6.76 7.00 24.46
C TRP A 12 7.93 7.95 24.74
N THR A 13 8.01 9.06 24.01
CA THR A 13 9.06 10.10 24.17
C THR A 13 8.46 11.49 24.45
N GLY A 14 7.22 11.54 24.94
CA GLY A 14 6.52 12.80 25.18
C GLY A 14 7.09 13.58 26.38
N PRO A 15 6.95 14.92 26.40
CA PRO A 15 7.33 15.70 27.58
C PRO A 15 6.43 15.35 28.78
N VAL A 16 7.02 15.21 29.96
CA VAL A 16 6.30 14.97 31.22
C VAL A 16 5.68 16.28 31.71
N SER A 17 4.49 16.60 31.23
CA SER A 17 3.68 17.68 31.80
C SER A 17 2.97 17.23 33.09
N GLU A 18 2.48 18.19 33.88
CA GLU A 18 1.64 17.89 35.05
C GLU A 18 0.44 17.01 34.68
N ARG A 19 -0.19 17.27 33.53
CA ARG A 19 -1.33 16.47 33.02
C ARG A 19 -0.91 15.03 32.74
N VAL A 20 0.25 14.81 32.13
CA VAL A 20 0.79 13.47 31.85
C VAL A 20 1.11 12.73 33.16
N ALA A 21 1.78 13.39 34.12
CA ALA A 21 2.10 12.79 35.42
C ALA A 21 0.84 12.47 36.24
N ARG A 22 -0.22 13.29 36.11
CA ARG A 22 -1.51 13.02 36.77
C ARG A 22 -2.23 11.84 36.12
N LEU A 23 -2.25 11.77 34.79
CA LEU A 23 -2.82 10.65 34.05
C LEU A 23 -2.12 9.32 34.39
N ALA A 24 -0.79 9.31 34.36
CA ALA A 24 0.01 8.13 34.71
C ALA A 24 -0.33 7.62 36.12
N ARG A 25 -0.40 8.53 37.11
CA ARG A 25 -0.81 8.19 38.49
C ARG A 25 -2.24 7.66 38.58
N MET A 26 -3.19 8.27 37.88
CA MET A 26 -4.60 7.82 37.89
C MET A 26 -4.77 6.38 37.41
N PHE A 27 -3.93 5.94 36.46
CA PHE A 27 -3.97 4.58 35.91
C PHE A 27 -2.87 3.65 36.47
N GLY A 28 -2.13 4.08 37.51
CA GLY A 28 -1.09 3.28 38.14
C GLY A 28 0.09 2.94 37.21
N LEU A 29 0.35 3.78 36.21
CA LEU A 29 1.43 3.60 35.25
C LEU A 29 2.68 4.35 35.71
N THR A 30 3.85 3.70 35.62
CA THR A 30 5.15 4.38 35.77
C THR A 30 5.64 4.87 34.41
N LEU A 31 6.38 5.99 34.39
CA LEU A 31 6.83 6.61 33.13
C LEU A 31 7.81 5.70 32.36
N ASP A 32 8.66 5.02 33.10
CA ASP A 32 9.55 3.93 32.68
C ASP A 32 8.78 2.79 31.98
N ARG A 33 7.68 2.31 32.58
CA ARG A 33 6.82 1.32 31.91
C ARG A 33 6.13 1.85 30.67
N ILE A 34 5.71 3.11 30.66
CA ILE A 34 5.06 3.72 29.48
C ILE A 34 6.05 3.89 28.32
N ALA A 35 7.31 4.23 28.63
CA ALA A 35 8.37 4.32 27.64
C ALA A 35 8.64 2.97 26.95
N GLU A 36 8.57 1.87 27.71
CA GLU A 36 8.81 0.51 27.21
C GLU A 36 7.56 -0.18 26.62
N ALA A 37 6.35 0.18 27.07
CA ALA A 37 5.08 -0.44 26.67
C ALA A 37 4.52 0.04 25.31
N GLY A 38 5.36 0.70 24.51
CA GLY A 38 5.00 1.12 23.16
C GLY A 38 4.57 -0.04 22.27
N PRO A 39 3.61 0.15 21.34
CA PRO A 39 3.24 -0.89 20.40
C PRO A 39 4.45 -1.33 19.56
N VAL A 40 4.65 -2.64 19.50
CA VAL A 40 5.68 -3.29 18.69
C VAL A 40 5.04 -3.87 17.43
N HIS A 41 5.54 -3.47 16.28
CA HIS A 41 5.18 -4.03 14.98
C HIS A 41 6.36 -4.85 14.49
N GLN A 42 6.19 -6.17 14.49
CA GLN A 42 7.20 -7.10 14.03
C GLN A 42 6.64 -7.99 12.91
N CYS A 43 7.43 -8.16 11.84
CA CYS A 43 7.10 -9.02 10.72
C CYS A 43 8.40 -9.57 10.09
N GLU A 44 8.43 -10.86 9.78
CA GLU A 44 9.42 -11.45 8.89
C GLU A 44 8.72 -11.95 7.63
N VAL A 45 8.98 -11.29 6.51
CA VAL A 45 8.38 -11.65 5.21
C VAL A 45 9.46 -11.82 4.15
N ARG A 46 9.33 -12.86 3.34
CA ARG A 46 10.17 -13.11 2.17
C ARG A 46 9.43 -12.59 0.95
N ILE A 47 10.12 -11.78 0.15
CA ILE A 47 9.57 -11.20 -1.06
C ILE A 47 10.53 -11.50 -2.21
N GLU A 48 9.98 -12.08 -3.27
CA GLU A 48 10.66 -12.30 -4.54
C GLU A 48 10.28 -11.23 -5.57
N PRO A 49 11.17 -10.92 -6.53
CA PRO A 49 10.81 -10.09 -7.67
C PRO A 49 9.57 -10.65 -8.39
N GLY A 50 8.56 -9.82 -8.59
CA GLY A 50 7.27 -10.20 -9.19
C GLY A 50 6.20 -10.71 -8.22
N ASP A 51 6.51 -10.81 -6.93
CA ASP A 51 5.52 -11.19 -5.91
C ASP A 51 4.44 -10.13 -5.72
N ILE A 52 3.23 -10.59 -5.45
CA ILE A 52 2.17 -9.76 -4.90
C ILE A 52 2.07 -10.03 -3.40
N VAL A 53 2.25 -9.01 -2.58
CA VAL A 53 2.18 -9.09 -1.12
C VAL A 53 1.02 -8.24 -0.61
N ALA A 54 0.14 -8.83 0.18
CA ALA A 54 -0.99 -8.14 0.81
C ALA A 54 -0.79 -8.07 2.33
N ILE A 55 -0.66 -6.87 2.89
CA ILE A 55 -0.65 -6.62 4.33
C ILE A 55 -2.08 -6.30 4.76
N THR A 56 -2.69 -7.18 5.56
CA THR A 56 -4.10 -7.11 5.96
C THR A 56 -4.28 -6.96 7.46
N GLY A 57 -5.48 -6.56 7.87
CA GLY A 57 -5.86 -6.41 9.27
C GLY A 57 -6.68 -5.15 9.56
N PRO A 58 -7.19 -5.00 10.80
CA PRO A 58 -8.06 -3.88 11.19
C PRO A 58 -7.41 -2.50 11.01
N SER A 59 -8.23 -1.45 10.90
CA SER A 59 -7.70 -0.08 10.94
C SER A 59 -6.96 0.17 12.26
N GLY A 60 -5.82 0.85 12.19
CA GLY A 60 -4.97 1.12 13.35
C GLY A 60 -4.06 -0.04 13.81
N SER A 61 -4.07 -1.20 13.15
CA SER A 61 -3.19 -2.33 13.55
C SER A 61 -1.70 -2.14 13.20
N GLY A 62 -1.37 -1.11 12.41
CA GLY A 62 0.00 -0.77 12.00
C GLY A 62 0.43 -1.34 10.66
N LYS A 63 -0.50 -1.67 9.75
CA LYS A 63 -0.19 -2.08 8.37
C LYS A 63 0.67 -1.05 7.63
N SER A 64 0.31 0.23 7.72
CA SER A 64 1.06 1.35 7.14
C SER A 64 2.49 1.45 7.70
N VAL A 65 2.68 1.09 8.98
CA VAL A 65 4.02 1.04 9.58
C VAL A 65 4.85 -0.07 8.92
N LEU A 66 4.29 -1.27 8.80
CA LEU A 66 4.98 -2.39 8.14
C LEU A 66 5.30 -2.08 6.68
N LEU A 67 4.34 -1.51 5.94
CA LEU A 67 4.51 -1.12 4.54
C LEU A 67 5.68 -0.13 4.39
N ARG A 68 5.69 0.96 5.19
CA ARG A 68 6.73 1.99 5.15
C ARG A 68 8.12 1.45 5.50
N GLU A 69 8.21 0.53 6.45
CA GLU A 69 9.50 -0.08 6.81
C GLU A 69 10.06 -0.97 5.69
N ILE A 70 9.20 -1.67 4.93
CA ILE A 70 9.61 -2.42 3.73
C ILE A 70 10.00 -1.45 2.61
N GLU A 71 9.20 -0.41 2.40
CA GLU A 71 9.44 0.64 1.41
C GLU A 71 10.80 1.32 1.62
N GLN A 72 11.10 1.76 2.84
CA GLN A 72 12.35 2.45 3.20
C GLN A 72 13.61 1.62 2.95
N ARG A 73 13.50 0.29 2.99
CA ARG A 73 14.61 -0.64 2.70
C ARG A 73 14.75 -0.96 1.22
N THR A 74 13.78 -0.55 0.40
CA THR A 74 13.81 -0.69 -1.05
C THR A 74 14.46 0.55 -1.66
N PRO A 75 15.41 0.42 -2.61
CA PRO A 75 16.05 1.57 -3.23
C PRO A 75 15.05 2.56 -3.84
N GLU A 76 15.24 3.86 -3.60
CA GLU A 76 14.31 4.90 -4.07
C GLU A 76 14.14 4.91 -5.60
N ALA A 77 15.21 4.65 -6.33
CA ALA A 77 15.20 4.56 -7.80
C ALA A 77 14.38 3.38 -8.34
N GLU A 78 14.12 2.35 -7.52
CA GLU A 78 13.45 1.11 -7.91
C GLU A 78 11.99 1.03 -7.43
N ARG A 79 11.54 1.98 -6.63
CA ARG A 79 10.21 1.94 -6.00
C ARG A 79 9.33 3.10 -6.41
N ILE A 80 8.03 2.86 -6.49
CA ILE A 80 7.01 3.91 -6.56
C ILE A 80 5.91 3.66 -5.54
N ASN A 81 5.47 4.71 -4.88
CA ASN A 81 4.34 4.68 -3.98
C ASN A 81 3.15 5.38 -4.62
N LEU A 82 2.02 4.69 -4.75
CA LEU A 82 0.82 5.24 -5.38
C LEU A 82 0.34 6.51 -4.67
N ASP A 83 0.50 6.58 -3.35
CA ASP A 83 0.00 7.69 -2.55
C ASP A 83 0.83 8.97 -2.71
N GLU A 84 2.09 8.82 -3.13
CA GLU A 84 3.02 9.92 -3.41
C GLU A 84 2.90 10.44 -4.85
N ILE A 85 2.17 9.75 -5.73
CA ILE A 85 1.94 10.22 -7.10
C ILE A 85 1.02 11.45 -7.07
N GLU A 86 1.57 12.55 -7.54
CA GLU A 86 0.89 13.84 -7.65
C GLU A 86 -0.32 13.77 -8.58
N LEU A 87 -1.28 14.67 -8.31
CA LEU A 87 -2.49 14.84 -9.10
C LEU A 87 -2.48 16.25 -9.71
N PRO A 88 -1.90 16.42 -10.91
CA PRO A 88 -1.83 17.71 -11.57
C PRO A 88 -3.20 18.38 -11.76
N ASP A 89 -3.20 19.71 -11.74
CA ASP A 89 -4.38 20.55 -12.05
C ASP A 89 -4.18 21.41 -13.31
N ASP A 90 -3.01 21.31 -13.94
CA ASP A 90 -2.61 22.11 -15.11
C ASP A 90 -2.82 21.39 -16.45
N ARG A 91 -3.08 20.08 -16.43
CA ARG A 91 -3.20 19.24 -17.64
C ARG A 91 -4.22 18.13 -17.44
N THR A 92 -4.66 17.53 -18.55
CA THR A 92 -5.60 16.40 -18.49
C THR A 92 -4.90 15.09 -18.11
N VAL A 93 -5.68 14.08 -17.72
CA VAL A 93 -5.18 12.74 -17.45
C VAL A 93 -4.39 12.18 -18.62
N ILE A 94 -4.88 12.32 -19.86
CA ILE A 94 -4.18 11.77 -21.03
C ILE A 94 -2.85 12.48 -21.28
N ASP A 95 -2.78 13.79 -20.99
CA ASP A 95 -1.55 14.60 -21.11
C ASP A 95 -0.54 14.35 -19.98
N CYS A 96 -0.88 13.50 -19.00
CA CYS A 96 0.06 13.08 -17.95
C CYS A 96 0.92 11.88 -18.37
N PHE A 97 0.90 11.46 -19.63
CA PHE A 97 1.67 10.31 -20.14
C PHE A 97 2.49 10.76 -21.34
N ASP A 98 3.80 10.52 -21.28
CA ASP A 98 4.76 11.02 -22.29
C ASP A 98 4.79 10.15 -23.56
N ASP A 99 4.18 8.97 -23.52
CA ASP A 99 4.07 8.07 -24.66
C ASP A 99 3.06 8.56 -25.71
N ASN A 100 3.07 7.90 -26.88
CA ASN A 100 2.05 8.16 -27.89
C ASN A 100 0.63 7.83 -27.38
N LEU A 101 -0.38 8.47 -27.99
CA LEU A 101 -1.79 8.36 -27.58
C LEU A 101 -2.25 6.90 -27.41
N VAL A 102 -1.87 6.00 -28.32
CA VAL A 102 -2.32 4.59 -28.28
C VAL A 102 -1.74 3.88 -27.05
N ALA A 103 -0.45 4.06 -26.76
CA ALA A 103 0.19 3.49 -25.58
C ALA A 103 -0.41 4.06 -24.28
N SER A 104 -0.63 5.37 -24.21
CA SER A 104 -1.26 6.03 -23.06
C SER A 104 -2.68 5.50 -22.80
N LEU A 105 -3.48 5.30 -23.86
CA LEU A 105 -4.81 4.68 -23.75
C LEU A 105 -4.74 3.22 -23.26
N GLN A 106 -3.76 2.45 -23.72
CA GLN A 106 -3.57 1.07 -23.26
C GLN A 106 -3.23 1.01 -21.77
N LEU A 107 -2.34 1.88 -21.27
CA LEU A 107 -1.97 1.96 -19.86
C LEU A 107 -3.16 2.35 -18.98
N LEU A 108 -3.89 3.41 -19.37
CA LEU A 108 -5.08 3.85 -18.65
C LEU A 108 -6.16 2.76 -18.61
N THR A 109 -6.40 2.09 -19.73
CA THR A 109 -7.36 0.98 -19.80
C THR A 109 -6.92 -0.20 -18.93
N ALA A 110 -5.62 -0.53 -18.93
CA ALA A 110 -5.07 -1.59 -18.09
C ALA A 110 -5.23 -1.31 -16.59
N ALA A 111 -5.18 -0.04 -16.18
CA ALA A 111 -5.47 0.38 -14.81
C ALA A 111 -6.97 0.47 -14.49
N GLY A 112 -7.86 0.12 -15.43
CA GLY A 112 -9.31 0.20 -15.25
C GLY A 112 -9.89 1.61 -15.45
N MET A 113 -9.14 2.52 -16.06
CA MET A 113 -9.56 3.87 -16.43
C MET A 113 -9.90 3.91 -17.92
N GLY A 114 -11.04 3.33 -18.31
CA GLY A 114 -11.50 3.32 -19.71
C GLY A 114 -12.50 4.43 -20.08
N ALA A 115 -12.99 5.20 -19.10
CA ALA A 115 -13.98 6.23 -19.35
C ALA A 115 -13.33 7.47 -19.99
N VAL A 116 -13.67 7.74 -21.24
CA VAL A 116 -13.09 8.86 -22.03
C VAL A 116 -13.19 10.20 -21.30
N TYR A 117 -14.33 10.48 -20.67
CA TYR A 117 -14.49 11.74 -19.92
C TYR A 117 -13.45 11.90 -18.81
N ALA A 118 -13.10 10.82 -18.09
CA ALA A 118 -12.07 10.87 -17.06
C ALA A 118 -10.68 11.15 -17.66
N MET A 119 -10.38 10.63 -18.86
CA MET A 119 -9.13 10.86 -19.56
C MET A 119 -8.96 12.31 -20.02
N LEU A 120 -10.07 12.99 -20.33
CA LEU A 120 -10.12 14.40 -20.72
C LEU A 120 -10.19 15.36 -19.51
N THR A 121 -10.28 14.82 -18.29
CA THR A 121 -10.41 15.59 -17.05
C THR A 121 -9.04 15.78 -16.40
N ARG A 122 -8.91 16.79 -15.53
CA ARG A 122 -7.71 17.02 -14.71
C ARG A 122 -7.61 16.00 -13.56
N PRO A 123 -6.45 15.41 -13.29
CA PRO A 123 -6.27 14.45 -12.19
C PRO A 123 -6.77 14.93 -10.81
N SER A 124 -6.59 16.22 -10.51
CA SER A 124 -7.00 16.88 -9.26
C SER A 124 -8.49 16.74 -8.92
N VAL A 125 -9.38 16.77 -9.91
CA VAL A 125 -10.85 16.80 -9.75
C VAL A 125 -11.52 15.43 -9.94
N LEU A 126 -10.73 14.38 -10.17
CA LEU A 126 -11.22 13.00 -10.29
C LEU A 126 -11.87 12.52 -8.97
N SER A 127 -12.79 11.55 -9.07
CA SER A 127 -13.25 10.82 -7.88
C SER A 127 -12.12 10.01 -7.26
N ASP A 128 -12.21 9.64 -5.98
CA ASP A 128 -11.12 8.91 -5.31
C ASP A 128 -10.78 7.58 -5.99
N GLY A 129 -11.79 6.88 -6.51
CA GLY A 129 -11.58 5.67 -7.33
C GLY A 129 -10.96 5.95 -8.69
N GLN A 130 -11.21 7.10 -9.29
CA GLN A 130 -10.51 7.51 -10.51
C GLN A 130 -9.07 7.94 -10.18
N LYS A 131 -8.82 8.65 -9.08
CA LYS A 131 -7.48 9.02 -8.61
C LYS A 131 -6.61 7.79 -8.37
N LEU A 132 -7.13 6.76 -7.68
CA LEU A 132 -6.38 5.52 -7.47
C LEU A 132 -6.01 4.84 -8.80
N ARG A 133 -6.95 4.77 -9.75
CA ARG A 133 -6.69 4.18 -11.08
C ARG A 133 -5.72 5.01 -11.92
N PHE A 134 -5.76 6.33 -11.80
CA PHE A 134 -4.77 7.22 -12.40
C PHE A 134 -3.38 6.98 -11.82
N ARG A 135 -3.26 6.91 -10.49
CA ARG A 135 -2.01 6.62 -9.78
C ARG A 135 -1.47 5.25 -10.16
N LEU A 136 -2.35 4.25 -10.23
CA LEU A 136 -2.00 2.93 -10.73
C LEU A 136 -1.42 3.04 -12.13
N ALA A 137 -2.12 3.69 -13.09
CA ALA A 137 -1.63 3.91 -14.45
C ALA A 137 -0.25 4.59 -14.50
N ARG A 138 -0.02 5.63 -13.68
CA ARG A 138 1.28 6.31 -13.57
C ARG A 138 2.36 5.40 -13.01
N ALA A 139 2.05 4.55 -12.03
CA ALA A 139 2.96 3.53 -11.56
C ALA A 139 3.28 2.49 -12.64
N LEU A 140 2.29 2.08 -13.44
CA LEU A 140 2.52 1.20 -14.59
C LEU A 140 3.49 1.84 -15.60
N ALA A 141 3.29 3.11 -15.91
CA ALA A 141 4.13 3.87 -16.85
C ALA A 141 5.57 4.06 -16.34
N SER A 142 5.77 4.08 -15.02
CA SER A 142 7.10 4.32 -14.43
C SER A 142 8.10 3.19 -14.69
N GLY A 143 7.62 1.97 -14.97
CA GLY A 143 8.47 0.78 -15.15
C GLY A 143 9.25 0.36 -13.89
N ARG A 144 8.93 0.92 -12.72
CA ARG A 144 9.65 0.64 -11.47
C ARG A 144 9.29 -0.78 -10.97
N PRO A 145 10.29 -1.57 -10.55
CA PRO A 145 10.08 -2.96 -10.16
C PRO A 145 9.29 -3.13 -8.86
N PHE A 146 9.24 -2.14 -7.98
CA PHE A 146 8.44 -2.18 -6.75
C PHE A 146 7.34 -1.13 -6.74
N VAL A 147 6.10 -1.57 -6.49
CA VAL A 147 4.92 -0.71 -6.36
C VAL A 147 4.34 -0.86 -4.95
N PHE A 148 4.24 0.24 -4.23
CA PHE A 148 3.68 0.32 -2.89
C PHE A 148 2.33 1.04 -2.93
N ALA A 149 1.36 0.58 -2.14
CA ALA A 149 0.10 1.29 -1.95
C ALA A 149 -0.42 1.12 -0.52
N ASP A 150 -0.62 2.23 0.19
CA ASP A 150 -1.30 2.24 1.48
C ASP A 150 -2.81 2.42 1.30
N GLU A 151 -3.59 1.97 2.27
CA GLU A 151 -5.06 1.98 2.23
C GLU A 151 -5.67 1.52 0.88
N PHE A 152 -5.06 0.51 0.27
CA PHE A 152 -5.39 0.08 -1.08
C PHE A 152 -6.86 -0.34 -1.18
N CYS A 153 -7.58 0.34 -2.08
CA CYS A 153 -9.02 0.20 -2.32
C CYS A 153 -9.94 0.47 -1.10
N SER A 154 -9.44 1.02 0.02
CA SER A 154 -10.23 1.21 1.24
C SER A 154 -11.47 2.09 1.04
N ASN A 155 -11.35 3.15 0.23
CA ASN A 155 -12.40 4.14 0.01
C ASN A 155 -13.31 3.84 -1.20
N LEU A 156 -13.21 2.63 -1.78
CA LEU A 156 -13.96 2.27 -2.98
C LEU A 156 -15.19 1.43 -2.66
N ASP A 157 -16.23 1.56 -3.48
CA ASP A 157 -17.31 0.59 -3.49
C ASP A 157 -16.75 -0.80 -3.85
N ARG A 158 -17.46 -1.85 -3.42
CA ARG A 158 -17.01 -3.24 -3.55
C ARG A 158 -16.66 -3.62 -5.00
N ILE A 159 -17.48 -3.20 -5.98
CA ILE A 159 -17.30 -3.60 -7.38
C ILE A 159 -16.04 -2.93 -7.95
N THR A 160 -15.87 -1.63 -7.67
CA THR A 160 -14.67 -0.89 -8.12
C THR A 160 -13.41 -1.41 -7.41
N ALA A 161 -13.48 -1.75 -6.13
CA ALA A 161 -12.37 -2.31 -5.37
C ALA A 161 -11.87 -3.64 -5.97
N VAL A 162 -12.79 -4.57 -6.21
CA VAL A 162 -12.53 -5.89 -6.83
C VAL A 162 -11.89 -5.72 -8.22
N THR A 163 -12.48 -4.87 -9.06
CA THR A 163 -11.98 -4.65 -10.43
C THR A 163 -10.59 -4.00 -10.43
N THR A 164 -10.35 -3.05 -9.51
CA THR A 164 -9.06 -2.36 -9.39
C THR A 164 -7.98 -3.32 -8.88
N ALA A 165 -8.30 -4.15 -7.88
CA ALA A 165 -7.43 -5.19 -7.37
C ALA A 165 -7.02 -6.20 -8.46
N PHE A 166 -7.99 -6.72 -9.21
CA PHE A 166 -7.75 -7.63 -10.33
C PHE A 166 -6.81 -7.02 -11.38
N ASN A 167 -7.07 -5.77 -11.78
CA ASN A 167 -6.27 -5.07 -12.78
C ASN A 167 -4.84 -4.79 -12.29
N ALA A 168 -4.68 -4.34 -11.04
CA ALA A 168 -3.37 -4.11 -10.43
C ALA A 168 -2.54 -5.41 -10.37
N ALA A 169 -3.13 -6.51 -9.92
CA ALA A 169 -2.46 -7.80 -9.86
C ALA A 169 -2.09 -8.34 -11.25
N ARG A 170 -3.03 -8.26 -12.20
CA ARG A 170 -2.80 -8.66 -13.59
C ARG A 170 -1.67 -7.86 -14.23
N PHE A 171 -1.61 -6.56 -13.96
CA PHE A 171 -0.52 -5.73 -14.45
C PHE A 171 0.81 -6.13 -13.81
N ALA A 172 0.88 -6.18 -12.47
CA ALA A 172 2.12 -6.45 -11.76
C ALA A 172 2.76 -7.75 -12.25
N ARG A 173 1.94 -8.80 -12.43
CA ARG A 173 2.38 -10.09 -12.97
C ARG A 173 2.88 -10.03 -14.40
N ARG A 174 2.31 -9.18 -15.25
CA ARG A 174 2.74 -9.02 -16.65
C ARG A 174 4.04 -8.22 -16.76
N ALA A 175 4.19 -7.20 -15.92
CA ALA A 175 5.37 -6.37 -15.87
C ALA A 175 6.54 -7.02 -15.10
N GLY A 176 6.27 -8.09 -14.34
CA GLY A 176 7.23 -8.65 -13.40
C GLY A 176 7.50 -7.74 -12.20
N ALA A 177 6.61 -6.78 -11.94
CA ALA A 177 6.71 -5.86 -10.82
C ALA A 177 6.23 -6.54 -9.52
N THR A 178 6.94 -6.29 -8.44
CA THR A 178 6.53 -6.66 -7.08
C THR A 178 5.54 -5.62 -6.58
N LEU A 179 4.32 -6.06 -6.25
CA LEU A 179 3.24 -5.21 -5.75
C LEU A 179 3.02 -5.47 -4.26
N ILE A 180 3.19 -4.46 -3.43
CA ILE A 180 3.02 -4.55 -1.97
C ILE A 180 1.92 -3.59 -1.55
N VAL A 181 0.81 -4.13 -1.06
CA VAL A 181 -0.38 -3.34 -0.70
C VAL A 181 -0.71 -3.50 0.78
N ALA A 182 -1.04 -2.41 1.45
CA ALA A 182 -1.68 -2.45 2.76
C ALA A 182 -3.18 -2.17 2.59
N THR A 183 -4.03 -3.05 3.12
CA THR A 183 -5.49 -2.90 3.00
C THR A 183 -6.20 -3.41 4.25
N SER A 184 -7.35 -2.84 4.58
CA SER A 184 -8.28 -3.40 5.59
C SER A 184 -9.41 -4.20 4.95
N ARG A 185 -9.28 -4.53 3.66
CA ARG A 185 -10.29 -5.19 2.85
C ARG A 185 -9.87 -6.62 2.53
N ASP A 186 -10.56 -7.58 3.12
CA ASP A 186 -10.34 -8.99 2.80
C ASP A 186 -11.06 -9.43 1.51
N ASP A 187 -12.07 -8.67 1.09
CA ASP A 187 -12.90 -8.99 -0.07
C ASP A 187 -12.18 -8.87 -1.43
N ILE A 188 -11.03 -8.21 -1.47
CA ILE A 188 -10.19 -8.06 -2.68
C ILE A 188 -9.03 -9.06 -2.75
N LEU A 189 -8.82 -9.89 -1.72
CA LEU A 189 -7.65 -10.78 -1.65
C LEU A 189 -7.69 -11.88 -2.72
N MET A 190 -8.89 -12.36 -3.07
CA MET A 190 -9.04 -13.32 -4.15
C MET A 190 -8.63 -12.73 -5.50
N ASP A 191 -8.96 -11.46 -5.75
CA ASP A 191 -8.68 -10.75 -6.99
C ASP A 191 -7.22 -10.28 -7.08
N LEU A 192 -6.63 -9.89 -5.96
CA LEU A 192 -5.19 -9.64 -5.85
C LEU A 192 -4.39 -10.93 -6.07
N ALA A 193 -4.94 -12.05 -5.61
CA ALA A 193 -4.34 -13.36 -5.67
C ALA A 193 -2.88 -13.33 -5.14
N PRO A 194 -2.63 -12.85 -3.91
CA PRO A 194 -1.28 -12.58 -3.41
C PRO A 194 -0.45 -13.87 -3.28
N ASP A 195 0.86 -13.70 -3.44
CA ASP A 195 1.88 -14.72 -3.23
C ASP A 195 2.26 -14.79 -1.73
N ALA A 196 2.14 -13.68 -1.00
CA ALA A 196 2.22 -13.64 0.46
C ALA A 196 1.13 -12.74 1.08
N ILE A 197 0.52 -13.21 2.18
CA ILE A 197 -0.43 -12.45 3.00
C ILE A 197 0.22 -12.23 4.37
N VAL A 198 0.36 -10.96 4.75
CA VAL A 198 0.85 -10.54 6.06
C VAL A 198 -0.33 -10.02 6.89
N THR A 199 -0.81 -10.81 7.83
CA THR A 199 -1.92 -10.41 8.70
C THR A 199 -1.39 -9.75 9.97
N LYS A 200 -1.81 -8.50 10.23
CA LYS A 200 -1.41 -7.72 11.39
C LYS A 200 -2.60 -7.38 12.28
N ASP A 201 -2.57 -7.91 13.49
CA ASP A 201 -3.47 -7.55 14.60
C ASP A 201 -2.89 -6.42 15.46
N PHE A 202 -3.62 -5.93 16.47
CA PHE A 202 -3.17 -4.80 17.29
C PHE A 202 -1.93 -5.11 18.14
N THR A 203 -1.89 -6.26 18.80
CA THR A 203 -0.87 -6.57 19.82
C THR A 203 0.08 -7.70 19.43
N SER A 204 -0.35 -8.58 18.52
CA SER A 204 0.45 -9.74 18.11
C SER A 204 1.50 -9.38 17.03
N PRO A 205 2.61 -10.14 16.94
CA PRO A 205 3.46 -10.15 15.75
C PRO A 205 2.63 -10.46 14.50
N ALA A 206 3.03 -9.90 13.36
CA ALA A 206 2.36 -10.19 12.10
C ALA A 206 2.54 -11.67 11.73
N GLN A 207 1.46 -12.30 11.28
CA GLN A 207 1.51 -13.65 10.74
C GLN A 207 1.68 -13.58 9.22
N VAL A 208 2.52 -14.45 8.66
CA VAL A 208 2.77 -14.48 7.22
C VAL A 208 2.37 -15.84 6.67
N VAL A 209 1.48 -15.81 5.68
CA VAL A 209 1.01 -16.99 4.94
C VAL A 209 1.43 -16.84 3.49
N TYR A 210 2.18 -17.81 2.97
CA TYR A 210 2.56 -17.85 1.57
C TYR A 210 1.58 -18.72 0.78
N ARG A 211 1.28 -18.31 -0.44
CA ARG A 211 0.55 -19.16 -1.38
C ARG A 211 1.42 -20.38 -1.67
N THR A 212 0.88 -21.59 -1.45
CA THR A 212 1.56 -22.84 -1.79
C THR A 212 1.95 -22.79 -3.27
N ALA A 213 3.23 -23.05 -3.56
CA ALA A 213 3.85 -22.82 -4.87
C ALA A 213 2.99 -23.31 -6.04
N ARG A 214 3.00 -22.54 -7.13
CA ARG A 214 2.50 -22.96 -8.44
C ARG A 214 3.04 -24.36 -8.72
N ARG A 215 2.16 -25.37 -8.83
CA ARG A 215 2.53 -26.60 -9.51
C ARG A 215 2.96 -26.19 -10.92
N SER A 216 4.23 -26.48 -11.20
CA SER A 216 4.87 -26.42 -12.52
C SER A 216 3.97 -26.94 -13.62
#